data_AF-A0A3D5CIH3-F1
#
_entry.id   AF-A0A3D5CIH3-F1
#
_cell.length_a   1.000
_cell.length_b   1.000
_cell.length_c   1.000
_cell.angle_alpha   90.00
_cell.angle_beta   90.00
_cell.angle_gamma   90.00
#
_symmetry.space_group_name_H-M   'P 1'
#
loop_
_entity.id
_entity.type
_entity.pdbx_description
1 polymer ?
#
loop_
_entity_poly.entity_id
_entity_poly.type
_entity_poly.pdbx_seq_one_letter_code
_entity_poly.pdbx_strand_id
1 'polypeptide(L)' 'HPAARFARAGARVVFGDDNPRQTGSLLSNEVAVLRGDLGFDDAMIEVLAHHSVDAAFVPDGVRRSWRNRLETTPEHGAQA' A
#
# COMPACT_ATOMS: atom_id res chain seq x y z
N HIS A 1 -9.49 -12.83 5.56
CA HIS A 1 -9.86 -11.40 5.37
C HIS A 1 -10.26 -11.13 3.90
N PRO A 2 -11.26 -10.28 3.58
CA PRO A 2 -11.74 -10.11 2.19
C PRO A 2 -10.89 -9.17 1.31
N ALA A 3 -9.95 -8.40 1.88
CA ALA A 3 -9.19 -7.38 1.14
C ALA A 3 -8.51 -7.91 -0.13
N ALA A 4 -7.82 -9.04 -0.06
CA ALA A 4 -7.15 -9.62 -1.23
C ALA A 4 -8.14 -10.09 -2.31
N ARG A 5 -9.32 -10.56 -1.91
CA ARG A 5 -10.40 -10.92 -2.84
C ARG A 5 -10.92 -9.68 -3.57
N PHE A 6 -11.12 -8.57 -2.87
CA PHE A 6 -11.55 -7.32 -3.49
C PHE A 6 -10.49 -6.76 -4.44
N ALA A 7 -9.22 -6.75 -4.04
CA ALA A 7 -8.12 -6.32 -4.89
C ALA A 7 -8.03 -7.16 -6.18
N ARG A 8 -8.08 -8.51 -6.07
CA ARG A 8 -8.10 -9.41 -7.24
C ARG A 8 -9.33 -9.24 -8.13
N ALA A 9 -10.44 -8.79 -7.58
CA ALA A 9 -11.66 -8.47 -8.33
C ALA A 9 -11.63 -7.08 -8.97
N GLY A 10 -10.52 -6.34 -8.86
CA GLY A 10 -10.34 -5.01 -9.46
C GLY A 10 -10.84 -3.84 -8.59
N ALA A 11 -11.23 -4.08 -7.35
CA ALA A 11 -11.56 -2.99 -6.44
C ALA A 11 -10.30 -2.18 -6.07
N ARG A 12 -10.43 -0.86 -6.03
CA ARG A 12 -9.35 0.03 -5.57
C ARG A 12 -9.27 -0.01 -4.05
N VAL A 13 -8.36 -0.82 -3.53
CA VAL A 13 -8.05 -0.92 -2.10
C VAL A 13 -6.91 0.03 -1.75
N VAL A 14 -7.02 0.70 -0.60
CA VAL A 14 -6.02 1.60 -0.04
C VAL A 14 -5.46 1.03 1.26
N PHE A 15 -4.30 1.53 1.67
CA PHE A 15 -3.61 1.10 2.89
C PHE A 15 -3.86 2.04 4.07
N GLY A 16 -4.00 1.50 5.28
CA GLY A 16 -4.12 2.27 6.51
C GLY A 16 -4.03 1.37 7.74
N ASP A 17 -3.71 1.97 8.89
CA ASP A 17 -3.57 1.31 10.20
C ASP A 17 -4.78 1.54 11.12
N ASP A 18 -5.73 2.38 10.69
CA ASP A 18 -6.98 2.76 11.36
C ASP A 18 -6.78 3.31 12.79
N ASN A 19 -6.55 2.45 13.78
CA ASN A 19 -6.37 2.81 15.17
C ASN A 19 -5.12 2.13 15.77
N PRO A 20 -3.90 2.54 15.38
CA PRO A 20 -2.64 1.91 15.79
C PRO A 20 -2.44 1.87 17.32
N ARG A 21 -3.02 2.83 18.05
CA ARG A 21 -2.98 2.86 19.53
C ARG A 21 -3.79 1.74 20.19
N GLN A 22 -4.86 1.29 19.55
CA GLN A 22 -5.72 0.23 20.05
C GLN A 22 -5.23 -1.14 19.57
N THR A 23 -4.81 -1.23 18.30
CA THR A 23 -4.33 -2.48 17.70
C THR A 23 -2.90 -2.83 18.14
N GLY A 24 -2.12 -1.83 18.59
CA GLY A 24 -0.71 -1.99 18.92
C GLY A 24 0.17 -2.23 17.68
N SER A 25 -0.37 -2.06 16.48
CA SER A 25 0.32 -2.27 15.21
C SER A 25 0.70 -0.94 14.58
N LEU A 26 1.92 -0.86 14.04
CA LEU A 26 2.38 0.28 13.25
C LEU A 26 2.06 0.05 11.78
N LEU A 27 1.80 1.13 11.03
CA LEU A 27 1.63 1.06 9.57
C LEU A 27 2.79 0.34 8.85
N SER A 28 4.02 0.45 9.36
CA SER A 28 5.19 -0.26 8.82
C SER A 28 5.06 -1.79 8.90
N ASN A 29 4.29 -2.29 9.87
CA ASN A 29 4.09 -3.72 10.10
C ASN A 29 2.93 -4.27 9.25
N GLU A 30 1.99 -3.41 8.86
CA GLU A 30 0.80 -3.81 8.12
C GLU A 30 1.16 -4.38 6.72
N VAL A 31 2.28 -3.98 6.10
CA VAL A 31 2.71 -4.55 4.80
C VAL A 31 3.12 -6.01 4.97
N ALA A 32 3.76 -6.35 6.08
CA ALA A 32 4.12 -7.74 6.39
C ALA A 32 2.86 -8.60 6.60
N VAL A 33 1.81 -8.04 7.23
CA VAL A 33 0.51 -8.72 7.39
C VAL A 33 -0.18 -8.92 6.04
N LEU A 34 -0.19 -7.92 5.17
CA LEU A 34 -0.77 -8.05 3.83
C LEU A 34 -0.12 -9.20 3.04
N ARG A 35 1.22 -9.31 3.10
CA ARG A 35 1.97 -10.36 2.42
C ARG A 35 1.79 -11.74 3.08
N GLY A 36 2.06 -11.83 4.39
CA GLY A 36 2.10 -13.10 5.12
C GLY A 36 0.73 -13.73 5.32
N ASP A 37 -0.28 -12.93 5.67
CA ASP A 37 -1.55 -13.44 6.16
C ASP A 37 -2.69 -13.27 5.16
N LEU A 38 -2.62 -12.22 4.33
CA LEU A 38 -3.69 -11.89 3.38
C LEU A 38 -3.36 -12.28 1.94
N GLY A 39 -2.12 -12.70 1.67
CA GLY A 39 -1.67 -13.19 0.37
C GLY A 39 -1.62 -12.10 -0.70
N PHE A 40 -1.24 -10.87 -0.33
CA PHE A 40 -0.86 -9.85 -1.30
C PHE A 40 0.54 -10.18 -1.85
N ASP A 41 0.68 -10.22 -3.17
CA ASP A 41 1.97 -10.27 -3.84
C ASP A 41 2.52 -8.86 -4.07
N ASP A 42 3.75 -8.76 -4.58
CA ASP A 42 4.42 -7.47 -4.78
C ASP A 42 3.70 -6.56 -5.78
N ALA A 43 3.10 -7.12 -6.83
CA ALA A 43 2.32 -6.36 -7.79
C ALA A 43 1.06 -5.77 -7.13
N MET A 44 0.39 -6.53 -6.26
CA MET A 44 -0.74 -6.04 -5.48
C MET A 44 -0.32 -4.94 -4.49
N ILE A 45 0.86 -5.05 -3.87
CA ILE A 45 1.40 -4.02 -2.98
C ILE A 45 1.73 -2.73 -3.74
N GLU A 46 2.35 -2.83 -4.91
CA GLU A 46 2.65 -1.69 -5.79
C GLU A 46 1.36 -0.96 -6.20
N VAL A 47 0.37 -1.70 -6.72
CA VAL A 47 -0.93 -1.15 -7.12
C VAL A 47 -1.64 -0.47 -5.94
N LEU A 48 -1.57 -1.05 -4.74
CA LEU A 48 -2.16 -0.50 -3.52
C LEU A 48 -1.49 0.83 -3.10
N ALA A 49 -0.18 0.98 -3.30
CA ALA A 49 0.51 2.25 -3.11
C ALA A 49 0.00 3.33 -4.08
N HIS A 50 -0.18 3.00 -5.36
CA HIS A 50 -0.75 3.90 -6.36
C HIS A 50 -2.18 4.31 -6.01
N HIS A 51 -3.04 3.35 -5.63
CA HIS A 51 -4.42 3.66 -5.21
C HIS A 51 -4.46 4.60 -4.00
N SER A 52 -3.54 4.43 -3.04
CA SER A 52 -3.48 5.27 -1.85
C SER A 52 -3.09 6.71 -2.20
N VAL A 53 -2.15 6.91 -3.13
CA VAL A 53 -1.81 8.25 -3.67
C VAL A 53 -2.97 8.85 -4.44
N ASP A 54 -3.68 8.07 -5.25
CA ASP A 54 -4.81 8.56 -6.04
C ASP A 54 -6.02 8.93 -5.16
N ALA A 55 -6.25 8.23 -4.06
CA ALA A 55 -7.34 8.50 -3.13
C ALA A 55 -7.08 9.70 -2.19
N ALA A 56 -5.84 10.15 -2.05
CA ALA A 56 -5.49 11.19 -1.10
C ALA A 56 -6.15 12.54 -1.42
N PHE A 57 -6.66 13.23 -0.39
CA PHE A 57 -7.16 14.61 -0.51
C PHE A 57 -6.01 15.62 -0.39
N VAL A 58 -5.27 15.80 -1.48
CA VAL A 58 -4.12 16.70 -1.57
C VAL A 58 -4.13 17.50 -2.88
N PRO A 59 -3.45 18.66 -2.94
CA PRO A 59 -3.28 19.40 -4.18
C PRO A 59 -2.59 18.57 -5.27
N ASP A 60 -2.93 18.83 -6.54
CA ASP A 60 -2.40 18.05 -7.67
C ASP A 60 -0.88 18.06 -7.77
N GLY A 61 -0.23 19.18 -7.41
CA GLY A 61 1.22 19.26 -7.37
C GLY A 61 1.85 18.26 -6.39
N VAL A 62 1.21 18.07 -5.23
CA VAL A 62 1.64 17.09 -4.21
C VAL A 62 1.42 15.67 -4.72
N ARG A 63 0.24 15.39 -5.28
CA ARG A 63 -0.08 14.07 -5.85
C ARG A 63 0.90 13.66 -6.95
N ARG A 64 1.22 14.58 -7.87
CA ARG A 64 2.22 14.34 -8.93
C ARG A 64 3.60 14.05 -8.35
N SER A 65 4.02 14.82 -7.34
CA SER A 65 5.31 14.59 -6.67
C SER A 65 5.37 13.20 -6.02
N TRP A 66 4.30 12.76 -5.34
CA TRP A 66 4.24 11.43 -4.74
C TRP A 66 4.23 10.31 -5.78
N ARG A 67 3.50 10.46 -6.88
CA ARG A 67 3.49 9.47 -7.97
C ARG A 67 4.88 9.28 -8.57
N ASN A 68 5.57 10.39 -8.88
CA ASN A 68 6.94 10.34 -9.38
C ASN A 68 7.87 9.61 -8.40
N ARG A 69 7.72 9.84 -7.08
CA ARG A 69 8.52 9.14 -6.07
C ARG A 69 8.31 7.63 -6.06
N LEU A 70 7.08 7.15 -6.27
CA LEU A 70 6.79 5.72 -6.39
C LEU A 70 7.53 5.11 -7.59
N GLU A 71 7.52 5.79 -8.73
CA GLU A 71 8.16 5.32 -9.98
C GLU A 71 9.70 5.37 -9.93
N THR A 72 10.28 6.25 -9.10
CA THR A 72 11.73 6.40 -8.96
C THR A 72 12.37 5.60 -7.83
N THR A 73 11.57 4.91 -7.01
CA THR A 73 12.14 4.07 -5.95
C THR A 73 12.74 2.82 -6.61
N PRO A 74 14.06 2.59 -6.54
CA PRO A 74 14.64 1.36 -7.06
C PRO A 74 14.02 0.20 -6.30
N GLU A 75 13.75 -0.92 -6.98
CA GLU A 75 13.51 -2.19 -6.33
C GLU A 75 14.60 -2.36 -5.27
N HIS A 76 14.23 -2.30 -3.99
CA HIS A 76 15.17 -2.64 -2.94
C HIS A 76 15.40 -4.14 -3.10
N GLY A 77 16.44 -4.45 -3.86
CA GLY A 77 16.91 -5.78 -4.10
C GLY A 77 17.07 -6.50 -2.77
N ALA A 78 16.75 -7.80 -2.82
CA ALA A 78 17.34 -8.78 -1.95
C ALA A 78 18.80 -8.41 -1.65
N GLN A 79 19.10 -8.03 -0.41
CA GLN A 79 20.45 -7.96 0.08
C GLN A 79 20.57 -8.98 1.21
N ALA A 80 21.33 -10.04 0.85
CA ALA A 80 22.09 -11.02 1.62
C ALA A 80 21.64 -11.39 3.05
#